data_AF-A0A1W9PGP2-F1
#
_entry.id   AF-A0A1W9PGP2-F1
#
_cell.length_a   1.000
_cell.length_b   1.000
_cell.length_c   1.000
_cell.angle_alpha   90.00
_cell.angle_beta   90.00
_cell.angle_gamma   90.00
#
_symmetry.space_group_name_H-M   'P 1'
#
loop_
_entity.id
_entity.type
_entity.pdbx_description
1 polymer ?
#
loop_
_entity_poly.entity_id
_entity_poly.type
_entity_poly.pdbx_seq_one_letter_code
_entity_poly.pdbx_strand_id
1 'polypeptide(L)'
;MQKAIEVEVERQIEAWEDGLYDDEIFQETRLFDQVKQETRSMRGKEEAADYRYFPEPDLLKAVVTDEMFDEFSKIPELPDEKRERLVREYGMREYDAAVITADLEMAHFFESMLEEGISAKNAVTWLTVELQGRLKGGVSLMTSPVDAKKLATVVKRIEDRTISGKAAKEVLDHLMENEDEVDAAIEKLGLKQVSDTGAIEKMVSANPQVVNEIVKNRLG
;
A
#
# COMPACT_ATOMS: atom_id res chain seq x y z
N MET A 1 3.02 16.37 14.09
CA MET A 1 4.46 16.61 14.22
C MET A 1 4.93 17.64 13.21
N GLN A 2 4.78 17.41 11.90
CA GLN A 2 5.13 18.38 10.84
C GLN A 2 4.71 19.82 11.16
N LYS A 3 3.42 20.08 11.39
CA LYS A 3 2.91 21.42 11.73
C LYS A 3 3.57 22.08 12.94
N ALA A 4 3.90 21.30 13.96
CA ALA A 4 4.57 21.83 15.16
C ALA A 4 6.00 22.28 14.85
N ILE A 5 6.67 21.56 13.94
CA ILE A 5 8.01 21.92 13.46
C ILE A 5 7.92 23.17 12.57
N GLU A 6 6.95 23.22 11.65
CA GLU A 6 6.76 24.37 10.75
C GLU A 6 6.54 25.67 11.54
N VAL A 7 5.62 25.68 12.50
CA VAL A 7 5.35 26.84 13.36
C VAL A 7 6.59 27.26 14.17
N GLU A 8 7.37 26.30 14.66
CA GLU A 8 8.58 26.58 15.43
C GLU A 8 9.72 27.13 14.55
N VAL A 9 9.84 26.61 13.32
CA VAL A 9 10.79 27.10 12.32
C VAL A 9 10.46 28.54 11.94
N GLU A 10 9.20 28.84 11.65
CA GLU A 10 8.76 30.21 11.34
C GLU A 10 9.08 31.17 12.48
N ARG A 11 8.78 30.81 13.74
CA ARG A 11 9.12 31.64 14.91
C ARG A 11 10.61 31.94 15.02
N GLN A 12 11.47 30.93 14.80
CA GLN A 12 12.91 31.11 14.90
C GLN A 12 13.48 31.92 13.73
N ILE A 13 12.87 31.83 12.55
CA ILE A 13 13.20 32.67 11.39
C ILE A 13 12.83 34.12 11.67
N GLU A 14 11.60 34.39 12.14
CA GLU A 14 11.14 35.76 12.46
C GLU A 14 12.05 36.42 13.48
N ALA A 15 12.37 35.74 14.58
CA ALA A 15 13.29 36.25 15.60
C ALA A 15 14.69 36.56 15.02
N TRP A 16 15.16 35.74 14.07
CA TRP A 16 16.44 35.97 13.39
C TRP A 16 16.40 37.19 12.46
N GLU A 17 15.36 37.29 11.63
CA GLU A 17 15.21 38.38 10.66
C GLU A 17 14.97 39.74 11.33
N ASP A 18 14.27 39.76 12.46
CA ASP A 18 14.03 40.97 13.27
C ASP A 18 15.23 41.36 14.15
N GLY A 19 16.30 40.55 14.17
CA GLY A 19 17.49 40.78 14.97
C GLY A 19 17.27 40.59 16.48
N LEU A 20 16.22 39.87 16.86
CA LEU A 20 15.81 39.59 18.24
C LEU A 20 16.19 38.17 18.70
N TYR A 21 16.93 37.42 17.88
CA TYR A 21 17.24 36.01 18.13
C TYR A 21 17.88 35.77 19.50
N ASP A 22 18.90 36.57 19.84
CA ASP A 22 19.63 36.44 21.11
C ASP A 22 18.77 36.82 22.34
N ASP A 23 17.67 37.56 22.12
CA ASP A 23 16.76 38.06 23.16
C ASP A 23 15.47 37.22 23.28
N GLU A 24 15.11 36.43 22.26
CA GLU A 24 13.85 35.67 22.22
C GLU A 24 14.04 34.16 22.08
N ILE A 25 15.19 33.69 21.60
CA ILE A 25 15.47 32.27 21.39
C ILE A 25 16.42 31.75 22.47
N PHE A 26 15.86 30.97 23.39
CA PHE A 26 16.59 30.33 24.47
C PHE A 26 16.46 28.82 24.41
N GLN A 27 17.36 28.12 25.09
CA GLN A 27 17.22 26.68 25.26
C GLN A 27 16.04 26.38 26.19
N GLU A 28 14.96 25.87 25.62
CA GLU A 28 13.71 25.65 26.37
C GLU A 28 12.99 24.38 25.90
N THR A 29 12.09 23.90 26.73
CA THR A 29 11.11 22.88 26.35
C THR A 29 9.80 23.59 26.02
N ARG A 30 9.34 23.47 24.78
CA ARG A 30 8.05 24.00 24.32
C ARG A 30 7.03 22.89 24.12
N LEU A 31 5.75 23.25 24.17
CA LEU A 31 4.62 22.40 23.86
C LEU A 31 3.85 22.98 22.67
N PHE A 32 3.37 22.11 21.80
CA PHE A 32 2.50 22.51 20.69
C PHE A 32 1.02 22.42 21.10
N ASP A 33 0.29 23.53 21.01
CA ASP A 33 -1.16 23.58 21.20
C ASP A 33 -1.87 23.28 19.87
N GLN A 34 -2.56 22.15 19.80
CA GLN A 34 -3.25 21.73 18.57
C GLN A 34 -4.49 22.57 18.25
N VAL A 35 -5.10 23.23 19.23
CA VAL A 35 -6.30 24.05 18.99
C VAL A 35 -5.89 25.40 18.43
N LYS A 36 -4.87 26.01 19.03
CA LYS A 36 -4.37 27.33 18.65
C LYS A 36 -3.32 27.32 17.54
N GLN A 37 -2.77 26.14 17.23
CA GLN A 37 -1.68 25.97 16.26
C GLN A 37 -0.43 26.80 16.62
N GLU A 38 -0.10 26.89 17.91
CA GLU A 38 1.05 27.68 18.41
C GLU A 38 1.99 26.82 19.26
N THR A 39 3.28 27.15 19.31
CA THR A 39 4.20 26.60 20.30
C THR A 39 4.22 27.52 21.53
N ARG A 40 4.10 26.96 22.73
CA ARG A 40 4.20 27.69 24.00
C ARG A 40 5.39 27.20 24.81
N SER A 41 6.13 28.12 25.41
CA SER A 41 7.18 27.76 26.36
C SER A 41 6.58 27.08 27.59
N MET A 42 7.22 26.01 28.06
CA MET A 42 6.87 25.36 29.33
C MET A 42 7.91 25.60 30.40
N ARG A 43 9.17 25.28 30.09
CA ARG A 43 10.28 25.36 31.03
C ARG A 43 11.55 25.79 30.30
N GLY A 44 12.18 26.86 30.77
CA GLY A 44 13.55 27.21 30.39
C GLY A 44 14.55 26.18 30.93
N LYS A 45 15.55 25.81 30.14
CA LYS A 45 16.69 25.02 30.62
C LYS A 45 17.72 25.97 31.20
N GLU A 46 17.54 26.38 32.45
CA GLU A 46 18.54 27.22 33.13
C GLU A 46 19.83 26.44 33.41
N GLU A 47 19.74 25.13 33.64
CA GLU A 47 20.87 24.20 33.72
C GLU A 47 20.43 22.83 33.17
N ALA A 48 21.30 22.13 32.44
CA ALA A 48 21.07 20.73 32.09
C ALA A 48 20.95 19.93 33.40
N ALA A 49 19.86 19.18 33.58
CA ALA A 49 19.67 18.42 34.80
C ALA A 49 20.81 17.42 34.99
N ASP A 50 21.48 17.48 36.14
CA ASP A 50 22.46 16.47 36.53
C ASP A 50 21.73 15.18 36.91
N TYR A 51 21.56 14.31 35.92
CA TYR A 51 20.95 12.99 36.10
C TYR A 51 21.83 12.03 36.90
N ARG A 52 23.07 12.44 37.26
CA ARG A 52 24.02 11.67 38.06
C ARG A 52 24.15 10.23 37.56
N TYR A 53 24.38 10.06 36.26
CA TYR A 53 24.53 8.73 35.67
C TYR A 53 25.66 7.96 36.36
N PHE A 54 25.34 6.77 36.85
CA PHE A 54 26.31 5.79 37.36
C PHE A 54 25.91 4.39 36.86
N PRO A 55 26.86 3.45 36.74
CA PRO A 55 26.53 2.08 36.39
C PRO A 55 25.59 1.49 37.43
N GLU A 56 24.46 0.95 36.98
CA GLU A 56 23.49 0.27 37.84
C GLU A 56 24.17 -0.91 38.56
N PRO A 57 24.38 -0.84 39.90
CA PRO A 57 25.11 -1.86 40.63
C PRO A 57 24.35 -3.19 40.73
N ASP A 58 23.02 -3.14 40.65
CA ASP A 58 22.18 -4.34 40.78
C ASP A 58 22.09 -5.15 39.47
N LEU A 59 22.53 -4.57 38.34
CA LEU A 59 22.55 -5.23 37.05
C LEU A 59 23.97 -5.59 36.64
N LEU A 60 24.20 -6.89 36.41
CA LEU A 60 25.40 -7.35 35.72
C LEU A 60 25.44 -6.78 34.30
N LYS A 61 26.65 -6.60 33.78
CA LYS A 61 26.84 -6.17 32.40
C LYS A 61 26.18 -7.18 31.45
N ALA A 62 25.31 -6.71 30.58
CA ALA A 62 24.80 -7.50 29.48
C ALA A 62 25.95 -7.80 28.52
N VAL A 63 26.26 -9.09 28.32
CA VAL A 63 27.25 -9.56 27.35
C VAL A 63 26.48 -10.17 26.18
N VAL A 64 26.67 -9.60 24.99
CA VAL A 64 26.19 -10.20 23.73
C VAL A 64 27.32 -11.09 23.23
N THR A 65 27.10 -12.41 23.21
CA THR A 65 28.12 -13.35 22.72
C THR A 65 28.14 -13.38 21.19
N ASP A 66 29.24 -13.88 20.60
CA ASP A 66 29.36 -14.02 19.16
C ASP A 66 28.26 -14.93 18.60
N GLU A 67 27.88 -15.99 19.33
CA GLU A 67 26.78 -16.88 18.93
C GLU A 67 25.43 -16.16 18.90
N MET A 68 25.14 -15.32 19.90
CA MET A 68 23.92 -14.50 19.92
C MET A 68 23.93 -13.49 18.77
N PHE A 69 25.07 -12.86 18.52
CA PHE A 69 25.21 -11.89 17.43
C PHE A 69 24.97 -12.58 16.08
N ASP A 70 25.59 -13.73 15.83
CA ASP A 70 25.42 -14.50 14.60
C ASP A 70 24.00 -15.03 14.41
N GLU A 71 23.31 -15.38 15.49
CA GLU A 71 21.91 -15.83 15.44
C GLU A 71 20.96 -14.66 15.14
N PHE A 72 21.05 -13.58 15.91
CA PHE A 72 20.08 -12.48 15.87
C PHE A 72 20.39 -11.38 14.87
N SER A 73 21.58 -11.38 14.25
CA SER A 73 21.89 -10.49 13.11
C SER A 73 21.31 -11.00 11.79
N LYS A 74 20.64 -12.16 11.77
CA LYS A 74 19.89 -12.68 10.62
C LYS A 74 18.56 -11.95 10.47
N ILE A 75 18.65 -10.72 9.98
CA ILE A 75 17.50 -9.85 9.73
C ILE A 75 16.93 -10.20 8.34
N PRO A 76 15.60 -10.33 8.19
CA PRO A 76 14.98 -10.53 6.88
C PRO A 76 15.22 -9.33 5.94
N GLU A 77 14.94 -9.53 4.66
CA GLU A 77 15.04 -8.48 3.63
C GLU A 77 14.32 -7.20 4.09
N LEU A 78 15.05 -6.09 4.10
CA LEU A 78 14.50 -4.81 4.51
C LEU A 78 13.65 -4.17 3.41
N PRO A 79 12.74 -3.23 3.74
CA PRO A 79 11.86 -2.60 2.73
C PRO A 79 12.60 -1.96 1.56
N ASP A 80 13.77 -1.34 1.81
CA ASP A 80 14.57 -0.71 0.76
C ASP A 80 15.16 -1.74 -0.21
N GLU A 81 15.74 -2.81 0.33
CA GLU A 81 16.28 -3.93 -0.46
C GLU A 81 15.16 -4.62 -1.25
N LYS A 82 14.01 -4.87 -0.62
CA LYS A 82 12.83 -5.46 -1.27
C LYS A 82 12.35 -4.57 -2.41
N ARG A 83 12.24 -3.25 -2.20
CA ARG A 83 11.81 -2.30 -3.24
C ARG A 83 12.73 -2.37 -4.45
N GLU A 84 14.04 -2.34 -4.25
CA GLU A 84 15.03 -2.45 -5.32
C GLU A 84 14.91 -3.80 -6.06
N ARG A 85 14.74 -4.90 -5.31
CA ARG A 85 14.54 -6.23 -5.87
C ARG A 85 13.27 -6.28 -6.73
N LEU A 86 12.15 -5.76 -6.23
CA LEU A 86 10.87 -5.77 -6.94
C LEU A 86 10.93 -4.99 -8.26
N VAL A 87 11.64 -3.86 -8.29
CA VAL A 87 11.89 -3.09 -9.51
C VAL A 87 12.75 -3.87 -10.49
N ARG A 88 13.86 -4.45 -10.02
CA ARG A 88 14.83 -5.16 -10.86
C ARG A 88 14.28 -6.48 -11.43
N GLU A 89 13.62 -7.29 -10.62
CA GLU A 89 13.20 -8.65 -10.99
C GLU A 89 11.86 -8.66 -11.72
N TYR A 90 10.93 -7.77 -11.36
CA TYR A 90 9.59 -7.75 -11.94
C TYR A 90 9.35 -6.57 -12.89
N GLY A 91 10.36 -5.72 -13.14
CA GLY A 91 10.23 -4.54 -14.00
C GLY A 91 9.20 -3.54 -13.50
N MET A 92 9.01 -3.50 -12.18
CA MET A 92 7.99 -2.67 -11.53
C MET A 92 8.41 -1.21 -11.54
N ARG A 93 7.44 -0.28 -11.52
CA ARG A 93 7.73 1.13 -11.32
C ARG A 93 8.14 1.36 -9.86
N GLU A 94 9.09 2.27 -9.64
CA GLU A 94 9.57 2.61 -8.29
C GLU A 94 8.44 3.01 -7.33
N TYR A 95 7.47 3.79 -7.83
CA TYR A 95 6.29 4.19 -7.06
C TYR A 95 5.46 2.98 -6.60
N ASP A 96 5.16 2.05 -7.50
CA ASP A 96 4.36 0.86 -7.20
C ASP A 96 5.08 -0.04 -6.19
N ALA A 97 6.40 -0.21 -6.37
CA ALA A 97 7.24 -0.95 -5.44
C ALA A 97 7.25 -0.29 -4.05
N ALA A 98 7.36 1.05 -3.98
CA ALA A 98 7.32 1.78 -2.71
C ALA A 98 5.99 1.62 -1.99
N VAL A 99 4.86 1.62 -2.71
CA VAL A 99 3.53 1.38 -2.14
C VAL A 99 3.42 -0.04 -1.59
N ILE A 100 3.89 -1.04 -2.32
CA ILE A 100 3.85 -2.44 -1.87
C ILE A 100 4.72 -2.67 -0.64
N THR A 101 5.91 -2.06 -0.60
CA THR A 101 6.86 -2.22 0.52
C THR A 101 6.61 -1.25 1.68
N ALA A 102 5.58 -0.42 1.61
CA ALA A 102 5.25 0.52 2.69
C ALA A 102 4.78 -0.19 3.97
N ASP A 103 4.20 -1.39 3.81
CA ASP A 103 3.71 -2.21 4.91
C ASP A 103 4.08 -3.69 4.68
N LEU A 104 4.37 -4.41 5.77
CA LEU A 104 4.80 -5.81 5.72
C LEU A 104 3.69 -6.73 5.20
N GLU A 105 2.45 -6.50 5.61
CA GLU A 105 1.29 -7.31 5.20
C GLU A 105 1.07 -7.15 3.69
N MET A 106 1.18 -5.92 3.18
CA MET A 106 1.05 -5.64 1.75
C MET A 106 2.14 -6.34 0.93
N ALA A 107 3.40 -6.30 1.39
CA ALA A 107 4.51 -6.96 0.73
C ALA A 107 4.32 -8.48 0.68
N HIS A 108 3.96 -9.10 1.81
CA HIS A 108 3.71 -10.54 1.88
C HIS A 108 2.51 -10.98 1.03
N PHE A 109 1.43 -10.19 1.05
CA PHE A 109 0.24 -10.46 0.25
C PHE A 109 0.60 -10.43 -1.24
N PHE A 110 1.35 -9.41 -1.67
CA PHE A 110 1.82 -9.29 -3.05
C PHE A 110 2.71 -10.46 -3.47
N GLU A 111 3.70 -10.83 -2.67
CA GLU A 111 4.60 -11.96 -2.97
C GLU A 111 3.82 -13.27 -3.05
N SER A 112 2.86 -13.50 -2.14
CA SER A 112 1.97 -14.67 -2.16
C SER A 112 1.12 -14.72 -3.44
N MET A 113 0.70 -13.56 -3.97
CA MET A 113 0.01 -13.51 -5.25
C MET A 113 0.94 -13.91 -6.41
N LEU A 114 2.20 -13.49 -6.39
CA LEU A 114 3.17 -13.82 -7.45
C LEU A 114 3.50 -15.32 -7.50
N GLU A 115 3.47 -16.01 -6.37
CA GLU A 115 3.68 -17.46 -6.30
C GLU A 115 2.63 -18.25 -7.11
N GLU A 116 1.44 -17.68 -7.35
CA GLU A 116 0.37 -18.29 -8.17
C GLU A 116 0.60 -18.16 -9.69
N GLY A 117 1.70 -17.50 -10.08
CA GLY A 117 2.17 -17.38 -11.45
C GLY A 117 1.50 -16.29 -12.28
N ILE A 118 0.95 -15.26 -11.64
CA ILE A 118 0.36 -14.10 -12.32
C ILE A 118 1.40 -13.02 -12.63
N SER A 119 1.08 -12.10 -13.55
CA SER A 119 1.99 -10.99 -13.84
C SER A 119 2.05 -9.97 -12.70
N ALA A 120 3.25 -9.51 -12.36
CA ALA A 120 3.46 -8.50 -11.33
C ALA A 120 2.68 -7.20 -11.58
N LYS A 121 2.56 -6.79 -12.85
CA LYS A 121 1.77 -5.62 -13.23
C LYS A 121 0.29 -5.76 -12.85
N ASN A 122 -0.31 -6.92 -13.13
CA ASN A 122 -1.70 -7.15 -12.77
C ASN A 122 -1.85 -7.34 -11.25
N ALA A 123 -0.92 -8.04 -10.61
CA ALA A 123 -0.89 -8.19 -9.16
C ALA A 123 -0.89 -6.82 -8.45
N VAL A 124 0.00 -5.89 -8.85
CA VAL A 124 0.04 -4.51 -8.33
C VAL A 124 -1.32 -3.83 -8.47
N THR A 125 -1.89 -3.87 -9.67
CA THR A 125 -3.14 -3.15 -9.98
C THR A 125 -4.29 -3.70 -9.15
N TRP A 126 -4.43 -5.02 -9.10
CA TRP A 126 -5.54 -5.67 -8.41
C TRP A 126 -5.42 -5.58 -6.89
N LEU A 127 -4.20 -5.58 -6.36
CA LEU A 127 -3.96 -5.41 -4.94
C LEU A 127 -4.17 -3.95 -4.49
N THR A 128 -3.48 -3.00 -5.12
CA THR A 128 -3.42 -1.60 -4.67
C THR A 128 -4.64 -0.77 -5.04
N VAL A 129 -5.37 -1.16 -6.11
CA VAL A 129 -6.56 -0.44 -6.56
C VAL A 129 -7.82 -1.23 -6.27
N GLU A 130 -7.94 -2.45 -6.79
CA GLU A 130 -9.22 -3.16 -6.78
C GLU A 130 -9.56 -3.74 -5.39
N LEU A 131 -8.66 -4.48 -4.77
CA LEU A 131 -8.88 -5.00 -3.41
C LEU A 131 -8.84 -3.87 -2.39
N GLN A 132 -7.82 -3.01 -2.41
CA GLN A 132 -7.72 -1.90 -1.46
C GLN A 132 -8.94 -0.97 -1.48
N GLY A 133 -9.50 -0.67 -2.67
CA GLY A 133 -10.71 0.15 -2.79
C GLY A 133 -11.98 -0.49 -2.21
N ARG A 134 -11.95 -1.79 -1.93
CA ARG A 134 -13.06 -2.58 -1.35
C ARG A 134 -12.89 -2.82 0.14
N LEU A 135 -11.71 -2.58 0.70
CA LEU A 135 -11.49 -2.62 2.14
C LEU A 135 -12.21 -1.43 2.80
N LYS A 136 -13.32 -1.72 3.49
CA LYS A 136 -14.17 -0.73 4.17
C LYS A 136 -14.53 -1.23 5.57
N GLY A 137 -14.99 -0.33 6.43
CA GLY A 137 -15.53 -0.70 7.74
C GLY A 137 -14.51 -1.30 8.73
N GLY A 138 -13.21 -1.01 8.55
CA GLY A 138 -12.14 -1.53 9.41
C GLY A 138 -11.58 -2.90 9.01
N VAL A 139 -12.02 -3.46 7.88
CA VAL A 139 -11.44 -4.68 7.31
C VAL A 139 -10.04 -4.36 6.76
N SER A 140 -9.01 -5.09 7.20
CA SER A 140 -7.65 -5.04 6.66
C SER A 140 -7.42 -6.15 5.63
N LEU A 141 -6.25 -6.15 4.98
CA LEU A 141 -5.85 -7.24 4.09
C LEU A 141 -5.84 -8.60 4.81
N MET A 142 -5.50 -8.61 6.09
CA MET A 142 -5.42 -9.83 6.90
C MET A 142 -6.79 -10.35 7.36
N THR A 143 -7.80 -9.49 7.40
CA THR A 143 -9.17 -9.86 7.79
C THR A 143 -10.13 -9.89 6.61
N SER A 144 -9.62 -9.68 5.39
CA SER A 144 -10.40 -9.69 4.17
C SER A 144 -10.91 -11.11 3.88
N PRO A 145 -12.17 -11.29 3.43
CA PRO A 145 -12.66 -12.60 2.96
C PRO A 145 -11.97 -13.05 1.66
N VAL A 146 -11.31 -12.12 0.97
CA VAL A 146 -10.46 -12.36 -0.20
C VAL A 146 -9.00 -12.30 0.24
N ASP A 147 -8.36 -13.46 0.28
CA ASP A 147 -6.94 -13.62 0.53
C ASP A 147 -6.10 -13.50 -0.77
N ALA A 148 -4.78 -13.60 -0.63
CA ALA A 148 -3.85 -13.47 -1.76
C ALA A 148 -4.11 -14.52 -2.85
N LYS A 149 -4.43 -15.76 -2.47
CA LYS A 149 -4.66 -16.85 -3.42
C LYS A 149 -5.96 -16.66 -4.21
N LYS A 150 -7.04 -16.26 -3.55
CA LYS A 150 -8.30 -15.91 -4.21
C LYS A 150 -8.12 -14.75 -5.16
N LEU A 151 -7.48 -13.66 -4.73
CA LEU A 151 -7.24 -12.51 -5.60
C LEU A 151 -6.37 -12.90 -6.80
N ALA A 152 -5.30 -13.67 -6.59
CA ALA A 152 -4.45 -14.13 -7.67
C ALA A 152 -5.19 -15.04 -8.65
N THR A 153 -6.09 -15.90 -8.17
CA THR A 153 -6.94 -16.74 -9.02
C THR A 153 -7.88 -15.89 -9.88
N VAL A 154 -8.49 -14.83 -9.32
CA VAL A 154 -9.29 -13.87 -10.11
C VAL A 154 -8.43 -13.25 -11.22
N VAL A 155 -7.21 -12.81 -10.90
CA VAL A 155 -6.29 -12.24 -11.89
C VAL A 155 -5.90 -13.25 -12.96
N LYS A 156 -5.63 -14.49 -12.58
CA LYS A 156 -5.29 -15.58 -13.51
C LYS A 156 -6.40 -15.84 -14.53
N ARG A 157 -7.67 -15.76 -14.11
CA ARG A 157 -8.84 -15.86 -15.00
C ARG A 157 -9.01 -14.69 -15.95
N ILE A 158 -8.39 -13.56 -15.67
CA ILE A 158 -8.30 -12.44 -16.61
C ILE A 158 -7.18 -12.71 -17.62
N GLU A 159 -6.01 -13.15 -17.14
CA GLU A 159 -4.83 -13.41 -17.96
C GLU A 159 -5.06 -14.55 -18.96
N ASP A 160 -5.78 -15.61 -18.56
CA ASP A 160 -6.17 -16.73 -19.43
C ASP A 160 -7.38 -16.42 -20.33
N ARG A 161 -7.95 -15.21 -20.22
CA ARG A 161 -9.13 -14.71 -20.95
C ARG A 161 -10.45 -15.45 -20.66
N THR A 162 -10.55 -16.19 -19.56
CA THR A 162 -11.81 -16.80 -19.11
C THR A 162 -12.84 -15.73 -18.81
N ILE A 163 -12.44 -14.63 -18.16
CA ILE A 163 -13.29 -13.48 -17.84
C ILE A 163 -12.66 -12.16 -18.32
N SER A 164 -13.49 -11.13 -18.51
CA SER A 164 -12.99 -9.78 -18.80
C SER A 164 -12.57 -9.06 -17.51
N GLY A 165 -11.76 -8.01 -17.62
CA GLY A 165 -11.44 -7.18 -16.46
C GLY A 165 -12.68 -6.56 -15.79
N LYS A 166 -13.75 -6.27 -16.55
CA LYS A 166 -15.03 -5.82 -15.99
C LYS A 166 -15.71 -6.93 -15.19
N ALA A 167 -15.82 -8.12 -15.78
CA ALA A 167 -16.38 -9.28 -15.11
C ALA A 167 -15.62 -9.65 -13.83
N ALA A 168 -14.29 -9.55 -13.84
CA ALA A 168 -13.48 -9.83 -12.67
C ALA A 168 -13.75 -8.86 -11.49
N LYS A 169 -14.16 -7.62 -11.77
CA LYS A 169 -14.58 -6.69 -10.71
C LYS A 169 -15.87 -7.15 -10.07
N GLU A 170 -16.83 -7.61 -10.87
CA GLU A 170 -18.11 -8.17 -10.39
C GLU A 170 -17.88 -9.46 -9.58
N VAL A 171 -16.94 -10.32 -10.02
CA VAL A 171 -16.52 -11.51 -9.26
C VAL A 171 -15.88 -11.11 -7.93
N LEU A 172 -14.99 -10.11 -7.93
CA LEU A 172 -14.34 -9.64 -6.71
C LEU A 172 -15.37 -9.04 -5.74
N ASP A 173 -16.32 -8.25 -6.21
CA ASP A 173 -17.43 -7.71 -5.40
C ASP A 173 -18.22 -8.84 -4.74
N HIS A 174 -18.55 -9.89 -5.50
CA HIS A 174 -19.25 -11.07 -4.97
C HIS A 174 -18.45 -11.80 -3.89
N LEU A 175 -17.14 -12.00 -4.11
CA LEU A 175 -16.25 -12.67 -3.16
C LEU A 175 -15.98 -11.86 -1.88
N MET A 176 -16.16 -10.54 -1.93
CA MET A 176 -16.08 -9.70 -0.73
C MET A 176 -17.29 -9.87 0.20
N GLU A 177 -18.42 -10.35 -0.32
CA GLU A 177 -19.67 -10.52 0.43
C GLU A 177 -19.99 -12.00 0.71
N ASN A 178 -19.42 -12.92 -0.07
CA ASN A 178 -19.74 -14.34 -0.04
C ASN A 178 -18.47 -15.19 0.02
N GLU A 179 -18.48 -16.23 0.85
CA GLU A 179 -17.39 -17.21 0.94
C GLU A 179 -17.48 -18.27 -0.17
N ASP A 180 -17.52 -17.82 -1.42
CA ASP A 180 -17.50 -18.69 -2.60
C ASP A 180 -16.05 -18.88 -3.12
N GLU A 181 -15.82 -19.96 -3.87
CA GLU A 181 -14.61 -20.16 -4.67
C GLU A 181 -14.67 -19.32 -5.96
N VAL A 182 -13.52 -18.89 -6.49
CA VAL A 182 -13.45 -17.97 -7.63
C VAL A 182 -14.17 -18.51 -8.86
N ASP A 183 -13.90 -19.76 -9.24
CA ASP A 183 -14.52 -20.37 -10.43
C ASP A 183 -16.01 -20.62 -10.24
N ALA A 184 -16.45 -20.96 -9.02
CA ALA A 184 -17.85 -21.12 -8.70
C ALA A 184 -18.60 -19.78 -8.80
N ALA A 185 -17.99 -18.68 -8.33
CA ALA A 185 -18.54 -17.34 -8.48
C ALA A 185 -18.66 -16.92 -9.96
N ILE A 186 -17.64 -17.20 -10.78
CA ILE A 186 -17.66 -16.94 -12.23
C ILE A 186 -18.82 -17.68 -12.92
N GLU A 187 -19.03 -18.95 -12.59
CA GLU A 187 -20.10 -19.76 -13.17
C GLU A 187 -21.48 -19.30 -12.71
N LYS A 188 -21.65 -19.04 -11.42
CA LYS A 188 -22.90 -18.55 -10.82
C LYS A 188 -23.35 -17.21 -11.41
N LEU A 189 -22.41 -16.32 -11.70
CA LEU A 189 -22.67 -15.03 -12.32
C LEU A 189 -22.76 -15.11 -13.86
N GLY A 190 -22.42 -16.25 -14.47
CA GLY A 190 -22.50 -16.43 -15.92
C GLY A 190 -21.51 -15.56 -16.70
N LEU A 191 -20.33 -15.27 -16.12
CA LEU A 191 -19.41 -14.25 -16.61
C LEU A 191 -18.30 -14.76 -17.55
N LYS A 192 -18.32 -16.04 -17.91
CA LYS A 192 -17.35 -16.62 -18.86
C LYS A 192 -17.47 -15.93 -20.22
N GLN A 193 -16.33 -15.51 -20.79
CA GLN A 193 -16.31 -14.92 -22.12
C GLN A 193 -16.68 -15.96 -23.18
N VAL A 194 -17.58 -15.58 -24.09
CA VAL A 194 -17.86 -16.34 -25.32
C VAL A 194 -16.93 -15.81 -26.41
N SER A 195 -15.87 -16.55 -26.72
CA SER A 195 -14.90 -16.22 -27.77
C SER A 195 -15.19 -16.90 -29.12
N ASP A 196 -16.31 -17.62 -29.22
CA ASP A 196 -16.71 -18.30 -30.47
C ASP A 196 -17.09 -17.29 -31.55
N THR A 197 -16.17 -17.13 -32.50
CA THR A 197 -16.30 -16.23 -33.64
C THR A 197 -17.50 -16.59 -34.52
N GLY A 198 -17.88 -17.87 -34.59
CA GLY A 198 -19.02 -18.33 -35.38
C GLY A 198 -20.38 -17.92 -34.79
N ALA A 199 -20.49 -17.87 -33.46
CA ALA A 199 -21.69 -17.34 -32.78
C ALA A 199 -21.81 -15.82 -32.99
N ILE A 200 -20.68 -15.11 -32.93
CA ILE A 200 -20.62 -13.66 -33.17
C ILE A 200 -20.96 -13.35 -34.64
N GLU A 201 -20.39 -14.06 -35.61
CA GLU A 201 -20.69 -13.89 -37.03
C GLU A 201 -22.16 -14.15 -37.38
N LYS A 202 -22.79 -15.15 -36.75
CA LYS A 202 -24.24 -15.39 -36.88
C LYS A 202 -25.07 -14.24 -36.32
N MET A 203 -24.71 -13.70 -35.16
CA MET A 203 -25.40 -12.56 -34.56
C MET A 203 -25.26 -11.29 -35.41
N VAL A 204 -24.08 -11.04 -35.96
CA VAL A 204 -23.79 -9.93 -36.89
C VAL A 204 -24.60 -10.08 -38.17
N SER A 205 -24.64 -11.28 -38.75
CA SER A 205 -25.42 -11.58 -39.95
C SER A 205 -26.93 -11.48 -39.73
N ALA A 206 -27.41 -11.76 -38.51
CA ALA A 206 -28.82 -11.63 -38.14
C ALA A 206 -29.26 -10.17 -37.91
N ASN A 207 -28.33 -9.23 -37.72
CA ASN A 207 -28.64 -7.82 -37.41
C ASN A 207 -27.91 -6.82 -38.33
N PRO A 208 -28.08 -6.90 -39.67
CA PRO A 208 -27.35 -6.07 -40.63
C PRO A 208 -27.64 -4.56 -40.49
N GLN A 209 -28.77 -4.19 -39.88
CA GLN A 209 -29.20 -2.81 -39.69
C GLN A 209 -28.31 -2.07 -38.67
N VAL A 210 -28.01 -2.73 -37.54
CA VAL A 210 -27.13 -2.22 -36.48
C VAL A 210 -25.71 -2.04 -37.00
N VAL A 211 -25.24 -2.96 -37.85
CA VAL A 211 -23.92 -2.89 -38.48
C VAL A 211 -23.81 -1.66 -39.39
N ASN A 212 -24.82 -1.42 -40.23
CA ASN A 212 -24.83 -0.27 -41.15
C ASN A 212 -24.90 1.07 -40.40
N GLU A 213 -25.57 1.12 -39.25
CA GLU A 213 -25.66 2.32 -38.42
C GLU A 213 -24.32 2.64 -37.73
N ILE A 214 -23.63 1.62 -37.21
CA ILE A 214 -22.28 1.77 -36.63
C ILE A 214 -21.27 2.24 -37.70
N VAL A 215 -21.33 1.69 -38.92
CA VAL A 215 -20.43 2.10 -40.02
C VAL A 215 -20.67 3.56 -40.42
N LYS A 216 -21.94 4.00 -40.48
CA LYS A 216 -22.27 5.41 -40.75
C LYS A 216 -21.73 6.36 -39.68
N ASN A 217 -21.90 6.03 -38.40
CA ASN A 217 -21.44 6.88 -37.29
C ASN A 217 -19.92 6.95 -37.12
N ARG A 218 -19.16 6.03 -37.73
CA ARG A 218 -17.69 6.00 -37.65
C ARG A 218 -16.99 6.67 -38.85
N LEU A 219 -17.75 6.95 -39.91
CA LEU A 219 -17.27 7.56 -41.17
C LEU A 219 -17.86 8.96 -41.42
N GLY A 220 -18.69 9.47 -40.51
CA GLY A 220 -19.15 10.87 -40.47
C GLY A 220 -18.42 11.66 -39.40
#